data_AF-A0A2S6ACU7-F1
#
_entry.id   AF-A0A2S6ACU7-F1
#
_cell.length_a   1.000
_cell.length_b   1.000
_cell.length_c   1.000
_cell.angle_alpha   90.00
_cell.angle_beta   90.00
_cell.angle_gamma   90.00
#
_symmetry.space_group_name_H-M   'P 1'
#
loop_
_entity.id
_entity.type
_entity.pdbx_description
1 polymer ?
#
loop_
_entity_poly.entity_id
_entity_poly.type
_entity_poly.pdbx_seq_one_letter_code
_entity_poly.pdbx_strand_id
1 'polypeptide(L)'
;MEADLDAHFNRDLRDLWRRDENGCHKLTYRMIYVRLTNGLPATSALARDANGGRTPWTLTDHLLADIWGLEARQLAGRRAKDHPGRPKPLRRQRHSPEREAKLRAAQRRRAQIRHRREGKEG
;
A
#
# COMPACT_ATOMS: atom_id res chain seq x y z
N MET A 1 -27.45 2.21 -17.91
CA MET A 1 -26.34 2.64 -18.78
C MET A 1 -26.43 4.10 -19.18
N GLU A 2 -27.53 4.54 -19.81
CA GLU A 2 -27.71 5.94 -20.19
C GLU A 2 -27.56 6.91 -19.02
N ALA A 3 -28.25 6.64 -17.91
CA ALA A 3 -28.16 7.45 -16.70
C ALA A 3 -26.72 7.55 -16.14
N ASP A 4 -25.92 6.50 -16.23
CA ASP A 4 -24.52 6.52 -15.74
C ASP A 4 -23.61 7.28 -16.71
N LEU A 5 -23.86 7.22 -18.02
CA LEU A 5 -23.13 8.00 -19.02
C LEU A 5 -23.40 9.50 -18.85
N ASP A 6 -24.64 9.85 -18.58
CA ASP A 6 -25.06 11.22 -18.31
C ASP A 6 -24.47 11.73 -16.99
N ALA A 7 -24.70 11.00 -15.89
CA ALA A 7 -24.30 11.42 -14.55
C ALA A 7 -22.77 11.52 -14.34
N HIS A 8 -21.98 10.65 -14.97
CA HIS A 8 -20.53 10.59 -14.71
C HIS A 8 -19.65 11.15 -15.83
N PHE A 9 -20.16 11.20 -17.06
CA PHE A 9 -19.37 11.65 -18.21
C PHE A 9 -20.01 12.81 -18.98
N ASN A 10 -21.21 13.23 -18.59
CA ASN A 10 -21.99 14.26 -19.28
C ASN A 10 -22.13 13.92 -20.78
N ARG A 11 -22.50 12.67 -21.07
CA ARG A 11 -22.65 12.15 -22.43
C ARG A 11 -24.01 11.51 -22.63
N ASP A 12 -24.62 11.88 -23.74
CA ASP A 12 -25.89 11.34 -24.22
C ASP A 12 -25.61 10.15 -25.14
N LEU A 13 -26.36 9.05 -24.99
CA LEU A 13 -26.25 7.88 -25.87
C LEU A 13 -26.58 8.24 -27.33
N ARG A 14 -27.43 9.24 -27.54
CA ARG A 14 -27.79 9.75 -28.87
C ARG A 14 -26.60 10.37 -29.60
N ASP A 15 -25.52 10.70 -28.89
CA ASP A 15 -24.28 11.19 -29.51
C ASP A 15 -23.58 10.13 -30.39
N LEU A 16 -23.99 8.86 -30.30
CA LEU A 16 -23.60 7.83 -31.28
C LEU A 16 -24.06 8.18 -32.69
N TRP A 17 -25.18 8.89 -32.83
CA TRP A 17 -25.77 9.23 -34.12
C TRP A 17 -25.58 10.71 -34.49
N ARG A 18 -25.28 11.57 -33.50
CA ARG A 18 -24.98 12.98 -33.74
C ARG A 18 -23.54 13.16 -34.21
N ARG A 19 -23.37 14.09 -35.15
CA ARG A 19 -22.06 14.48 -35.68
C ARG A 19 -21.59 15.81 -35.09
N ASP A 20 -20.29 15.99 -34.98
CA ASP A 20 -19.63 17.24 -34.64
C ASP A 20 -19.49 18.15 -35.87
N GLU A 21 -18.88 19.32 -35.68
CA GLU A 21 -18.64 20.30 -36.74
C GLU A 21 -17.72 19.77 -37.85
N ASN A 22 -16.92 18.75 -37.55
CA ASN A 22 -16.02 18.09 -38.49
C ASN A 22 -16.66 16.87 -39.18
N GLY A 23 -17.94 16.61 -38.92
CA GLY A 23 -18.67 15.46 -39.47
C GLY A 23 -18.36 14.13 -38.79
N CYS A 24 -17.58 14.11 -37.71
CA CYS A 24 -17.26 12.93 -36.92
C CYS A 24 -18.35 12.63 -35.90
N HIS A 25 -18.54 11.36 -35.52
CA HIS A 25 -19.48 10.98 -34.46
C HIS A 25 -19.03 11.54 -33.11
N LYS A 26 -19.95 12.20 -32.38
CA LYS A 26 -19.67 12.78 -31.05
C LYS A 26 -19.35 11.73 -30.00
N LEU A 27 -19.88 10.52 -30.17
CA LEU A 27 -19.61 9.37 -29.33
C LEU A 27 -19.40 8.13 -30.21
N THR A 28 -18.45 7.28 -29.84
CA THR A 28 -18.17 6.02 -30.53
C THR A 28 -18.33 4.82 -29.60
N TYR A 29 -18.56 3.63 -30.15
CA TYR A 29 -18.62 2.40 -29.35
C TYR A 29 -17.34 2.16 -28.54
N ARG A 30 -16.16 2.46 -29.10
CA ARG A 30 -14.89 2.38 -28.37
C ARG A 30 -14.86 3.33 -27.17
N MET A 31 -15.33 4.56 -27.36
CA MET A 31 -15.43 5.56 -26.29
C MET A 31 -16.36 5.13 -25.16
N ILE A 32 -17.47 4.46 -25.50
CA ILE A 32 -18.38 3.87 -24.53
C ILE A 32 -17.67 2.73 -23.79
N TYR A 33 -17.08 1.79 -24.52
CA TYR A 33 -16.40 0.61 -23.95
C TYR A 33 -15.33 1.01 -22.93
N VAL A 34 -14.46 1.97 -23.26
CA VAL A 34 -13.40 2.42 -22.34
C VAL A 34 -13.97 3.07 -21.09
N ARG A 35 -15.05 3.86 -21.22
CA ARG A 35 -15.70 4.50 -20.07
C ARG A 35 -16.34 3.49 -19.13
N LEU A 36 -17.01 2.49 -19.70
CA LEU A 36 -17.64 1.42 -18.92
C LEU A 36 -16.62 0.53 -18.22
N THR A 37 -15.51 0.19 -18.88
CA THR A 37 -14.50 -0.73 -18.33
C THR A 37 -13.55 -0.07 -17.35
N ASN A 38 -13.13 1.16 -17.61
CA ASN A 38 -12.05 1.81 -16.84
C ASN A 38 -12.47 3.08 -16.12
N GLY A 39 -13.61 3.68 -16.48
CA GLY A 39 -13.99 5.02 -16.05
C GLY A 39 -15.11 5.08 -15.03
N LEU A 40 -15.85 3.99 -14.80
CA LEU A 40 -17.01 4.03 -13.93
C LEU A 40 -16.60 4.11 -12.45
N PRO A 41 -17.12 5.10 -11.70
CA PRO A 41 -16.86 5.18 -10.26
C PRO A 41 -17.62 4.06 -9.53
N ALA A 42 -17.15 3.69 -8.32
CA ALA A 42 -17.79 2.67 -7.49
C ALA A 42 -19.26 2.98 -7.13
N THR A 43 -19.66 4.25 -7.25
CA THR A 43 -21.02 4.71 -7.01
C THR A 43 -21.98 4.48 -8.19
N SER A 44 -21.47 4.19 -9.38
CA SER A 44 -22.29 3.94 -10.57
C SER A 44 -23.17 2.71 -10.38
N ALA A 45 -24.40 2.77 -10.89
CA ALA A 45 -25.32 1.64 -10.83
C ALA A 45 -24.76 0.44 -11.62
N LEU A 46 -24.17 0.69 -12.80
CA LEU A 46 -23.50 -0.34 -13.59
C LEU A 46 -22.27 -0.92 -12.90
N ALA A 47 -21.48 -0.09 -12.21
CA ALA A 47 -20.33 -0.59 -11.45
C ALA A 47 -20.78 -1.53 -10.32
N ARG A 48 -21.89 -1.22 -9.64
CA ARG A 48 -22.46 -2.10 -8.59
C ARG A 48 -23.05 -3.37 -9.18
N ASP A 49 -23.79 -3.26 -10.28
CA ASP A 49 -24.40 -4.40 -10.97
C ASP A 49 -23.33 -5.39 -11.44
N ALA A 50 -22.24 -4.89 -12.06
CA ALA A 50 -21.09 -5.70 -12.46
C ALA A 50 -20.38 -6.39 -11.29
N ASN A 51 -20.50 -5.85 -10.07
CA ASN A 51 -19.97 -6.44 -8.83
C ASN A 51 -21.03 -7.27 -8.07
N GLY A 52 -22.06 -7.76 -8.75
CA GLY A 52 -23.10 -8.61 -8.14
C GLY A 52 -24.00 -7.85 -7.17
N GLY A 53 -24.29 -6.58 -7.48
CA GLY A 53 -25.10 -5.69 -6.64
C GLY A 53 -24.36 -5.12 -5.43
N ARG A 54 -23.06 -5.37 -5.29
CA ARG A 54 -22.24 -4.85 -4.19
C ARG A 54 -21.42 -3.66 -4.66
N THR A 55 -21.23 -2.69 -3.78
CA THR A 55 -20.28 -1.60 -4.04
C THR A 55 -18.87 -2.20 -4.17
N PRO A 56 -18.15 -1.97 -5.27
CA PRO A 56 -16.77 -2.41 -5.39
C PRO A 56 -15.93 -1.80 -4.27
N TRP A 57 -15.05 -2.60 -3.69
CA TRP A 57 -14.16 -2.15 -2.63
C TRP A 57 -13.22 -1.09 -3.16
N THR A 58 -13.10 0.00 -2.41
CA THR A 58 -12.09 1.00 -2.67
C THR A 58 -10.74 0.50 -2.16
N LEU A 59 -9.65 1.14 -2.60
CA LEU A 59 -8.31 0.88 -2.05
C LEU A 59 -8.30 1.06 -0.53
N THR A 60 -9.01 2.06 -0.01
CA THR A 60 -9.13 2.30 1.42
C THR A 60 -9.80 1.13 2.14
N ASP A 61 -10.86 0.55 1.56
CA ASP A 61 -11.54 -0.61 2.13
C ASP A 61 -10.60 -1.82 2.21
N HIS A 62 -9.80 -2.04 1.16
CA HIS A 62 -8.77 -3.07 1.16
C HIS A 62 -7.73 -2.84 2.26
N LEU A 63 -7.23 -1.61 2.42
CA LEU A 63 -6.24 -1.28 3.45
C LEU A 63 -6.82 -1.45 4.86
N LEU A 64 -8.07 -1.06 5.10
CA LEU A 64 -8.74 -1.25 6.37
C LEU A 64 -8.93 -2.74 6.69
N ALA A 65 -9.33 -3.54 5.70
CA ALA A 65 -9.46 -4.99 5.85
C ALA A 65 -8.10 -5.65 6.18
N ASP A 66 -7.02 -5.19 5.54
CA ASP A 66 -5.66 -5.67 5.83
C ASP A 66 -5.21 -5.31 7.25
N ILE A 67 -5.44 -4.08 7.70
CA ILE A 67 -5.12 -3.64 9.07
C ILE A 67 -5.89 -4.48 10.09
N TRP A 68 -7.20 -4.64 9.89
CA TRP A 68 -8.02 -5.47 10.76
C TRP A 68 -7.53 -6.92 10.79
N GLY A 69 -7.17 -7.48 9.62
CA GLY A 69 -6.62 -8.83 9.52
C GLY A 69 -5.28 -8.99 10.26
N LEU A 70 -4.45 -7.96 10.30
CA LEU A 70 -3.22 -7.94 11.10
C LEU A 70 -3.53 -7.92 12.60
N GLU A 71 -4.46 -7.09 13.03
CA GLU A 71 -4.87 -6.96 14.43
C GLU A 71 -5.53 -8.25 14.96
N ALA A 72 -6.47 -8.82 14.21
CA ALA A 72 -7.14 -10.08 14.56
C ALA A 72 -6.14 -11.24 14.71
N ARG A 73 -5.09 -11.28 13.88
CA ARG A 73 -4.01 -12.27 14.00
C ARG A 73 -3.20 -12.06 15.28
N GLN A 74 -2.85 -10.82 15.61
CA GLN A 74 -2.14 -10.49 16.85
C GLN A 74 -2.94 -10.91 18.09
N LEU A 75 -4.25 -10.60 18.12
CA LEU A 75 -5.16 -11.02 19.19
C LEU A 75 -5.26 -12.54 19.32
N ALA A 76 -5.24 -13.27 18.20
CA ALA A 76 -5.21 -14.73 18.17
C ALA A 76 -3.82 -15.34 18.49
N GLY A 77 -2.84 -14.52 18.90
CA GLY A 77 -1.47 -14.95 19.18
C GLY A 77 -0.68 -15.40 17.94
N ARG A 78 -1.20 -15.16 16.74
CA ARG A 78 -0.56 -15.52 15.46
C ARG A 78 0.19 -14.32 14.91
N ARG A 79 1.49 -14.50 14.63
CA ARG A 79 2.29 -13.44 14.00
C ARG A 79 1.89 -13.29 12.53
N ALA A 80 1.68 -12.06 12.09
CA ALA A 80 1.49 -11.79 10.67
C ALA A 80 2.73 -12.24 9.88
N LYS A 81 2.49 -12.85 8.71
CA LYS A 81 3.57 -13.21 7.79
C LYS A 81 4.19 -11.94 7.25
N ASP A 82 5.51 -11.79 7.37
CA ASP A 82 6.20 -10.65 6.78
C ASP A 82 6.01 -10.65 5.26
N HIS A 83 5.79 -9.45 4.70
CA HIS A 83 5.70 -9.27 3.26
C HIS A 83 7.00 -9.73 2.59
N PRO A 84 6.96 -10.51 1.49
CA PRO A 84 8.17 -11.07 0.88
C PRO A 84 9.19 -10.01 0.43
N GLY A 85 8.73 -8.80 0.09
CA GLY A 85 9.58 -7.66 -0.26
C GLY A 85 10.08 -6.82 0.94
N ARG A 86 9.71 -7.16 2.18
CA ARG A 86 10.20 -6.42 3.35
C ARG A 86 11.68 -6.74 3.55
N PRO A 87 12.58 -5.73 3.58
CA PRO A 87 13.99 -5.99 3.83
C PRO A 87 14.12 -6.67 5.19
N LYS A 88 14.74 -7.86 5.19
CA LYS A 88 15.03 -8.57 6.44
C LYS A 88 15.95 -7.66 7.26
N PRO A 89 15.67 -7.43 8.56
CA PRO A 89 16.59 -6.68 9.39
C PRO A 89 17.96 -7.34 9.27
N LEU A 90 19.02 -6.56 9.01
CA LEU A 90 20.38 -7.07 9.02
C LEU A 90 20.55 -7.85 10.32
N ARG A 91 20.82 -9.16 10.21
CA ARG A 91 21.16 -10.00 11.35
C ARG A 91 22.27 -9.24 12.10
N ARG A 92 21.94 -8.64 13.26
CA ARG A 92 22.98 -8.15 14.18
C ARG A 92 23.85 -9.38 14.42
N GLN A 93 25.09 -9.34 13.93
CA GLN A 93 26.05 -10.41 14.18
C GLN A 93 26.15 -10.51 15.70
N ARG A 94 25.50 -11.52 16.28
CA ARG A 94 25.72 -11.85 17.68
C ARG A 94 27.19 -12.20 17.77
N HIS A 95 27.98 -11.36 18.44
CA HIS A 95 29.36 -11.69 18.72
C HIS A 95 29.35 -13.02 19.48
N SER A 96 30.28 -13.93 19.17
CA SER A 96 30.42 -15.14 19.98
C SER A 96 30.63 -14.74 21.45
N PRO A 97 30.20 -15.55 22.42
CA PRO A 97 30.35 -15.24 23.85
C PRO A 97 31.79 -14.84 24.20
N GLU A 98 32.78 -15.49 23.57
CA GLU A 98 34.20 -15.17 23.70
C GLU A 98 34.58 -13.78 23.17
N ARG A 99 34.01 -13.37 22.04
CA ARG A 99 34.27 -12.06 21.44
C ARG A 99 33.64 -10.94 22.27
N GLU A 100 32.48 -11.18 22.87
CA GLU A 100 31.89 -10.25 23.85
C GLU A 100 32.72 -10.14 25.13
N ALA A 101 33.24 -11.27 25.63
CA ALA A 101 34.12 -11.28 26.80
C ALA A 101 35.42 -10.50 26.54
N LYS A 102 36.03 -10.70 25.36
CA LYS A 102 37.22 -9.95 24.92
C LYS A 102 36.95 -8.46 24.80
N LEU A 103 35.81 -8.07 24.22
CA LEU A 103 35.40 -6.66 24.11
C LEU A 103 35.20 -6.01 25.48
N ARG A 104 34.52 -6.69 26.41
CA ARG A 104 34.34 -6.22 27.79
C ARG A 104 35.68 -6.07 28.52
N ALA A 105 36.58 -7.04 28.37
CA ALA A 105 37.92 -6.96 28.97
C ALA A 105 38.74 -5.80 28.39
N ALA A 106 38.67 -5.56 27.07
CA ALA A 106 39.35 -4.45 26.42
C ALA A 106 38.81 -3.08 26.88
N GLN A 107 37.48 -2.96 27.04
CA GLN A 107 36.85 -1.76 27.57
C GLN A 107 37.28 -1.47 29.02
N ARG A 108 37.31 -2.50 29.88
CA ARG A 108 37.80 -2.36 31.27
C ARG A 108 39.25 -1.88 31.34
N ARG A 109 40.13 -2.45 30.51
CA ARG A 109 41.54 -2.03 30.42
C ARG A 109 41.67 -0.57 29.98
N ARG A 110 40.88 -0.13 29.00
CA ARG A 110 40.87 1.26 28.53
C ARG A 110 40.40 2.23 29.62
N ALA A 111 39.39 1.87 30.40
CA ALA A 111 38.91 2.68 31.51
C ALA A 111 39.97 2.83 32.62
N GLN A 112 40.65 1.74 32.98
CA GLN A 112 41.74 1.77 33.97
C GLN A 112 42.93 2.61 33.51
N ILE A 113 43.28 2.55 32.23
CA ILE A 113 44.36 3.38 31.66
C ILE A 113 43.98 4.86 31.69
N ARG A 114 42.73 5.22 31.40
CA ARG A 114 42.24 6.61 31.49
C ARG A 114 42.32 7.13 32.92
N HIS A 115 41.76 6.38 33.88
CA HIS A 115 41.80 6.75 35.30
C HIS A 115 43.24 6.85 35.85
N ARG A 116 44.16 6.03 35.36
CA ARG A 116 45.59 6.10 35.74
C ARG A 116 46.32 7.31 35.15
N ARG A 117 45.89 7.79 33.98
CA ARG A 117 46.44 9.01 33.36
C ARG A 117 45.91 10.26 34.07
N GLU A 118 44.62 10.30 34.34
CA GLU A 118 43.96 11.39 35.06
C GLU A 118 44.48 11.52 36.51
N GLY A 119 44.77 10.41 37.20
CA GLY A 119 45.36 10.43 38.55
C GLY A 119 46.88 10.69 38.61
N LYS A 120 47.56 10.94 37.48
CA LYS A 120 48.99 11.30 37.43
C LYS A 120 49.25 12.77 37.10
N GLU A 121 48.21 13.53 36.74
CA GLU A 121 48.29 14.96 36.37
C GLU A 121 47.68 15.89 37.43
N GLY A 122 47.35 15.38 38.63
CA GLY A 122 46.97 16.15 39.82
C GLY A 122 48.00 15.98 40.93
#